data_AF-A0A093I5Q5-F1
#
_entry.id   AF-A0A093I5Q5-F1
#
_cell.length_a   1.000
_cell.length_b   1.000
_cell.length_c   1.000
_cell.angle_alpha   90.00
_cell.angle_beta   90.00
_cell.angle_gamma   90.00
#
_symmetry.space_group_name_H-M   'P 1'
#
loop_
_entity.id
_entity.type
_entity.pdbx_description
1 polymer ?
#
loop_
_entity_poly.entity_id
_entity_poly.type
_entity_poly.pdbx_seq_one_letter_code
_entity_poly.pdbx_strand_id
1 'polypeptide(L)' 'QVKPQFESRVNETYGTFQAIAYRTQVVAGTNYFIKVQVSDTMYVHLRVFQGLPHENQGPSLVSYQTGKTRDDPLTYF' A
#
# COMPACT_ATOMS: atom_id res chain seq x y z
N GLN A 1 -5.02 8.27 -4.75
CA GLN A 1 -3.73 8.43 -5.47
C GLN A 1 -2.90 7.15 -5.52
N VAL A 2 -2.89 6.30 -4.48
CA VAL A 2 -2.08 5.06 -4.48
C VAL A 2 -2.66 3.94 -5.36
N LYS A 3 -3.98 3.75 -5.38
CA LYS A 3 -4.64 2.71 -6.18
C LYS A 3 -4.23 2.74 -7.67
N PRO A 4 -4.31 3.88 -8.39
CA PRO A 4 -3.86 3.93 -9.79
C PRO A 4 -2.37 3.61 -9.98
N GLN A 5 -1.51 4.00 -9.03
CA GLN A 5 -0.08 3.66 -9.08
C GLN A 5 0.15 2.15 -8.95
N PHE A 6 -0.62 1.49 -8.10
CA PHE A 6 -0.58 0.05 -7.93
C PHE A 6 -1.10 -0.67 -9.18
N GLU A 7 -2.31 -0.34 -9.63
CA GLU A 7 -2.96 -0.91 -10.82
C GLU A 7 -2.07 -0.80 -12.07
N SER A 8 -1.43 0.36 -12.27
CA SER A 8 -0.49 0.56 -13.38
C SER A 8 0.75 -0.33 -13.30
N ARG A 9 1.23 -0.68 -12.09
CA ARG A 9 2.43 -1.54 -11.93
C ARG A 9 2.13 -3.02 -12.08
N VAL A 10 0.92 -3.45 -11.75
CA VAL A 10 0.48 -4.85 -11.90
C VAL A 10 -0.26 -5.12 -13.22
N ASN A 11 -0.56 -4.06 -14.00
CA ASN A 11 -1.31 -4.15 -15.26
C ASN A 11 -2.69 -4.80 -15.10
N GLU A 12 -3.36 -4.50 -13.99
CA GLU A 12 -4.69 -5.01 -13.63
C GLU A 12 -5.49 -3.91 -12.93
N THR A 13 -6.82 -3.98 -13.01
CA THR A 13 -7.72 -3.11 -12.25
C THR A 13 -8.44 -3.90 -11.16
N TYR A 14 -8.73 -3.24 -10.05
CA TYR A 14 -9.39 -3.87 -8.90
C TYR A 14 -10.69 -3.14 -8.57
N GLY A 15 -11.82 -3.86 -8.58
CA GLY A 15 -13.11 -3.31 -8.15
C GLY A 15 -13.09 -2.91 -6.66
N THR A 16 -12.54 -3.79 -5.82
CA THR A 16 -12.34 -3.55 -4.38
C THR A 16 -10.92 -3.08 -4.11
N PHE A 17 -10.76 -2.07 -3.25
CA PHE A 17 -9.44 -1.60 -2.82
C PHE A 17 -9.52 -0.94 -1.44
N GLN A 18 -9.73 -1.77 -0.41
CA GLN A 18 -10.01 -1.30 0.94
C GLN A 18 -8.82 -1.55 1.87
N ALA A 19 -8.26 -0.50 2.46
CA ALA A 19 -7.25 -0.65 3.50
C ALA A 19 -7.90 -1.21 4.78
N ILE A 20 -7.36 -2.31 5.32
CA ILE A 20 -7.90 -2.98 6.52
C ILE A 20 -6.96 -2.89 7.73
N ALA A 21 -5.66 -2.71 7.50
CA ALA A 21 -4.66 -2.52 8.56
C ALA A 21 -3.47 -1.74 8.01
N TYR A 22 -2.75 -1.05 8.88
CA TYR A 22 -1.49 -0.40 8.52
C TYR A 22 -0.48 -0.44 9.67
N ARG A 23 0.79 -0.25 9.32
CA ARG A 23 1.91 0.00 10.22
C ARG A 23 2.73 1.15 9.67
N THR A 24 3.44 1.86 10.53
CA THR A 24 4.26 3.00 10.13
C THR A 24 5.73 2.77 10.45
N GLN A 25 6.59 3.47 9.72
CA GLN A 25 8.01 3.62 9.99
C GLN A 25 8.39 5.07 9.68
N VAL A 26 8.82 5.82 10.70
CA VAL A 26 9.27 7.20 10.55
C VAL A 26 10.67 7.23 9.93
N VAL A 27 10.86 8.12 8.96
CA VAL A 27 12.12 8.42 8.27
C VAL A 27 12.21 9.95 8.07
N ALA A 28 12.96 10.45 7.08
CA ALA A 28 12.73 11.80 6.55
C ALA A 28 11.40 11.83 5.76
N GLY A 29 10.29 11.68 6.47
CA GLY A 29 8.97 11.32 5.96
C GLY A 29 8.37 10.14 6.73
N THR A 30 7.38 9.46 6.17
CA THR A 30 6.78 8.26 6.77
C THR A 30 6.56 7.18 5.73
N ASN A 31 7.08 5.98 5.97
CA ASN A 31 6.65 4.78 5.26
C ASN A 31 5.40 4.21 5.93
N TYR A 32 4.34 4.05 5.15
CA TYR A 32 3.14 3.31 5.52
C TYR A 32 3.20 1.93 4.87
N PHE A 33 3.13 0.90 5.71
CA PHE A 33 2.88 -0.46 5.27
C PHE A 33 1.38 -0.68 5.43
N ILE A 34 0.68 -1.03 4.34
CA ILE A 34 -0.79 -1.05 4.31
C ILE A 34 -1.24 -2.40 3.79
N LYS A 35 -2.09 -3.09 4.54
CA LYS A 35 -2.80 -4.29 4.09
C LYS A 35 -4.10 -3.87 3.44
N VAL A 36 -4.26 -4.21 2.17
CA VAL A 36 -5.40 -3.80 1.33
C VAL A 36 -6.13 -5.05 0.84
N GLN A 37 -7.43 -5.10 1.08
CA GLN A 37 -8.32 -6.09 0.48
C GLN A 37 -8.62 -5.69 -0.96
N VAL A 38 -8.43 -6.64 -1.89
CA VAL A 38 -8.64 -6.42 -3.34
C VAL A 38 -9.70 -7.34 -3.94
N SER A 39 -10.12 -8.38 -3.21
CA SER A 39 -11.33 -9.19 -3.44
C SER A 39 -11.79 -9.80 -2.11
N ASP A 40 -12.81 -10.67 -2.11
CA ASP A 40 -13.28 -11.34 -0.90
C ASP A 40 -12.19 -12.14 -0.17
N THR A 41 -11.27 -12.74 -0.93
CA THR A 41 -10.23 -13.63 -0.41
C THR A 41 -8.80 -13.14 -0.67
N MET A 42 -8.61 -12.16 -1.56
CA MET A 42 -7.29 -11.68 -1.96
C MET A 42 -6.94 -10.34 -1.33
N TYR A 43 -5.69 -10.24 -0.92
CA TYR A 43 -5.11 -9.07 -0.29
C TYR A 43 -3.78 -8.73 -0.96
N VAL A 44 -3.39 -7.47 -0.83
CA VAL A 44 -2.07 -6.96 -1.22
C VAL A 44 -1.49 -6.17 -0.05
N HIS A 45 -0.17 -6.22 0.09
CA HIS A 45 0.54 -5.36 1.03
C HIS A 45 1.25 -4.27 0.24
N LEU A 46 1.04 -3.01 0.61
CA LEU A 46 1.64 -1.85 -0.04
C LEU A 46 2.64 -1.19 0.91
N ARG A 47 3.76 -0.73 0.38
CA ARG A 47 4.63 0.23 1.05
C ARG A 47 4.48 1.57 0.35
N VAL A 48 3.95 2.55 1.06
CA VAL A 48 3.68 3.89 0.55
C VAL A 48 4.55 4.89 1.31
N PHE A 49 5.27 5.74 0.60
CA PHE A 49 6.02 6.83 1.20
C PHE A 49 5.19 8.10 1.17
N GLN A 50 5.12 8.77 2.32
CA GLN A 50 4.59 10.11 2.46
C GLN A 50 5.75 11.03 2.84
N GLY A 51 6.03 12.00 1.98
CA GLY A 51 7.03 13.03 2.22
C GLY A 51 6.70 13.93 3.42
N LEU A 52 7.66 14.76 3.82
CA LEU A 52 7.47 15.71 4.92
C LEU A 52 6.41 16.76 4.53
N PRO A 53 5.69 17.36 5.50
CA PRO A 53 4.58 18.28 5.20
C PRO A 53 4.95 19.45 4.28
N HIS A 54 6.21 19.94 4.33
CA HIS A 54 6.67 21.07 3.51
C HIS A 54 7.06 20.69 2.08
N GLU A 55 7.20 19.41 1.77
CA GLU A 55 7.55 18.94 0.41
C GLU A 55 6.36 19.03 -0.54
N ASN A 56 5.14 19.16 -0.02
CA ASN A 56 3.90 19.25 -0.80
C ASN A 56 3.73 18.12 -1.84
N GLN A 57 4.36 16.97 -1.60
CA GLN A 57 4.25 15.78 -2.44
C GLN A 57 3.15 14.85 -1.91
N GLY A 58 2.35 14.31 -2.84
CA GLY A 58 1.39 13.27 -2.53
C GLY A 58 2.05 11.93 -2.20
N PRO A 59 1.31 10.97 -1.63
CA PRO A 59 1.83 9.64 -1.34
C PRO A 59 2.27 8.90 -2.59
N SER A 60 3.46 8.28 -2.53
CA SER A 60 4.03 7.47 -3.60
C SER A 60 4.10 6.00 -3.22
N LEU A 61 3.68 5.12 -4.13
CA LEU A 61 3.86 3.68 -3.96
C LEU A 61 5.35 3.36 -4.12
N VAL A 62 5.99 2.83 -3.08
CA VAL A 62 7.39 2.43 -3.10
C VAL A 62 7.50 1.00 -3.61
N SER A 63 6.86 0.06 -2.93
CA SER A 63 6.87 -1.37 -3.24
C SER A 63 5.53 -2.02 -2.87
N TYR A 64 5.33 -3.26 -3.30
CA TYR A 64 4.11 -4.02 -3.01
C TYR A 64 4.38 -5.53 -2.99
N GLN A 65 3.46 -6.28 -2.37
CA GLN A 65 3.39 -7.73 -2.41
C GLN A 65 1.95 -8.13 -2.78
N THR A 66 1.80 -9.00 -3.78
CA THR A 66 0.51 -9.58 -4.21
C THR A 66 0.32 -10.99 -3.66
N GLY A 67 -0.84 -11.59 -3.91
CA GLY A 67 -1.14 -12.97 -3.52
C GLY A 67 -1.22 -13.19 -2.01
N LYS A 68 -1.56 -12.16 -1.23
CA LYS A 68 -1.74 -12.25 0.22
C LYS A 68 -3.17 -12.67 0.57
N THR A 69 -3.31 -13.19 1.78
CA THR A 69 -4.55 -13.58 2.43
C THR A 69 -4.87 -12.64 3.59
N ARG A 70 -6.06 -12.79 4.16
CA ARG A 70 -6.49 -12.02 5.35
C ARG A 70 -5.60 -12.25 6.56
N ASP A 71 -4.99 -13.43 6.69
CA ASP A 71 -4.25 -13.82 7.89
C ASP A 71 -2.73 -13.59 7.77
N ASP A 72 -2.22 -13.31 6.56
CA ASP A 72 -0.81 -12.96 6.37
C ASP A 72 -0.38 -11.75 7.21
N PRO A 73 0.70 -11.84 7.99
CA PRO A 73 1.14 -10.73 8.82
C PRO A 73 1.62 -9.55 7.95
N LEU A 74 1.26 -8.33 8.36
CA LEU A 74 1.78 -7.12 7.74
C LEU A 74 3.17 -6.81 8.32
N THR A 75 4.23 -7.23 7.64
CA THR A 75 5.64 -7.01 8.02
C THR A 75 6.28 -5.88 7.21
N TYR A 76 7.49 -5.48 7.60
CA TYR A 76 8.32 -4.57 6.81
C TYR A 76 8.91 -5.31 5.59
N PHE A 77 8.95 -4.62 4.44
CA PHE A 77 9.49 -5.10 3.15
C PHE A 77 9.89 -3.92 2.22
#